data_AF-A0A7J8NTQ7-F1
#
_entry.id   AF-A0A7J8NTQ7-F1
#
_cell.length_a   1.000
_cell.length_b   1.000
_cell.length_c   1.000
_cell.angle_alpha   90.00
_cell.angle_beta   90.00
_cell.angle_gamma   90.00
#
_symmetry.space_group_name_H-M   'P 1'
#
loop_
_entity.id
_entity.type
_entity.pdbx_description
1 polymer ?
#
loop_
_entity_poly.entity_id
_entity_poly.type
_entity_poly.pdbx_seq_one_letter_code
_entity_poly.pdbx_strand_id
1 'polypeptide(L)'
;MASNQPLVSGSATPKTQTSNVDRPKKRRVRRVRSAPLAHFAPTDANGDDDALLRSESIFGRFNPTLKKVALSLTVIVYMGLGTICFYTIRNQIKGKKTNAILDALYFCVVTMTTVGYGDLGPNSNLEKLLACAFVFKGMALIGLILAKAADYLVEKQEKLLFRALHMYKKDGEIEVLKEVEHNRVKYKFYTTSILLVVFVVTGTFFLYKVEKLDLVDTFYCVCSTITTLGYGDISFSSKGGRVFAVFWTLTGTICVAKFFLYVAE
;
A
#
# COMPACT_ATOMS: atom_id res chain seq x y z
N MET A 1 60.69 -71.84 -4.99
CA MET A 1 60.20 -73.22 -5.15
C MET A 1 59.03 -73.37 -4.20
N ALA A 2 57.81 -73.13 -4.64
CA ALA A 2 56.95 -74.02 -5.43
C ALA A 2 56.17 -75.00 -4.56
N SER A 3 54.85 -75.02 -4.80
CA SER A 3 53.94 -76.15 -4.63
C SER A 3 53.52 -76.49 -3.19
N ASN A 4 52.30 -76.91 -2.88
CA ASN A 4 51.03 -77.07 -3.61
C ASN A 4 49.99 -77.42 -2.52
N GLN A 5 48.73 -77.02 -2.70
CA GLN A 5 47.58 -77.68 -2.04
C GLN A 5 47.43 -79.13 -2.55
N PRO A 6 46.63 -80.01 -1.91
CA PRO A 6 45.23 -80.17 -2.39
C PRO A 6 44.14 -80.63 -1.37
N LEU A 7 42.88 -80.29 -1.71
CA LEU A 7 41.62 -81.08 -1.75
C LEU A 7 41.10 -81.85 -0.49
N VAL A 8 39.97 -81.45 0.13
CA VAL A 8 38.52 -81.76 -0.12
C VAL A 8 37.98 -82.96 0.67
N SER A 9 36.91 -82.74 1.48
CA SER A 9 35.69 -83.58 1.59
C SER A 9 34.80 -83.16 2.78
N GLY A 10 33.50 -82.93 2.57
CA GLY A 10 32.46 -82.94 3.62
C GLY A 10 31.37 -81.86 3.53
N SER A 11 30.28 -82.17 2.84
CA SER A 11 29.08 -81.36 2.59
C SER A 11 28.13 -81.19 3.80
N ALA A 12 27.53 -80.00 3.96
CA ALA A 12 26.06 -79.73 4.06
C ALA A 12 25.74 -78.42 4.83
N THR A 13 25.26 -77.39 4.11
CA THR A 13 24.61 -76.14 4.57
C THR A 13 23.09 -76.33 4.81
N PRO A 14 22.25 -75.37 5.27
CA PRO A 14 22.38 -73.88 5.33
C PRO A 14 21.82 -73.21 6.63
N LYS A 15 22.04 -71.92 6.94
CA LYS A 15 21.32 -70.75 6.39
C LYS A 15 21.92 -69.40 6.85
N THR A 16 22.22 -68.58 5.83
CA THR A 16 21.89 -67.14 5.67
C THR A 16 22.72 -66.06 6.39
N GLN A 17 23.57 -65.41 5.57
CA GLN A 17 24.18 -64.07 5.66
C GLN A 17 23.13 -62.97 5.92
N THR A 18 23.44 -61.83 6.55
CA THR A 18 24.16 -60.73 5.90
C THR A 18 24.53 -59.63 6.90
N SER A 19 25.76 -59.13 6.75
CA SER A 19 26.33 -57.93 7.33
C SER A 19 25.81 -56.66 6.63
N ASN A 20 25.70 -55.53 7.35
CA ASN A 20 26.48 -54.32 7.04
C ASN A 20 26.15 -53.09 7.92
N VAL A 21 27.21 -52.58 8.56
CA VAL A 21 27.67 -51.18 8.66
C VAL A 21 26.78 -50.14 9.38
N ASP A 22 27.30 -49.71 10.52
CA ASP A 22 26.88 -48.58 11.37
C ASP A 22 26.88 -47.20 10.67
N ARG A 23 25.85 -46.39 10.98
CA ARG A 23 25.79 -44.93 10.72
C ARG A 23 25.44 -44.17 12.02
N PRO A 24 25.89 -42.92 12.22
CA PRO A 24 25.77 -42.22 13.50
C PRO A 24 24.34 -41.73 13.80
N LYS A 25 23.93 -41.83 15.08
CA LYS A 25 22.62 -41.45 15.64
C LYS A 25 22.35 -39.94 15.56
N LYS A 26 21.29 -39.52 14.84
CA LYS A 26 20.69 -38.16 14.96
C LYS A 26 19.62 -38.15 16.06
N ARG A 27 19.78 -37.26 17.06
CA ARG A 27 18.75 -36.93 18.07
C ARG A 27 17.53 -36.27 17.41
N ARG A 28 16.32 -36.81 17.61
CA ARG A 28 15.04 -36.20 17.23
C ARG A 28 14.49 -35.36 18.40
N VAL A 29 14.21 -34.09 18.15
CA VAL A 29 13.50 -33.20 19.11
C VAL A 29 11.99 -33.43 18.97
N ARG A 30 11.33 -33.60 20.12
CA ARG A 30 9.92 -33.98 20.29
C ARG A 30 9.03 -32.73 20.21
N ARG A 31 8.13 -32.65 19.21
CA ARG A 31 7.12 -31.58 19.07
C ARG A 31 5.89 -31.97 19.87
N VAL A 32 5.57 -31.23 20.94
CA VAL A 32 4.36 -31.40 21.74
C VAL A 32 3.19 -30.75 20.99
N ARG A 33 2.15 -31.55 20.67
CA ARG A 33 0.84 -31.11 20.17
C ARG A 33 -0.20 -31.50 21.22
N SER A 34 -1.01 -30.56 21.67
CA SER A 34 -2.18 -30.84 22.51
C SER A 34 -3.31 -29.88 22.15
N ALA A 35 -4.31 -30.40 21.45
CA ALA A 35 -5.74 -30.10 21.62
C ALA A 35 -6.55 -31.25 21.00
N PRO A 36 -7.69 -31.67 21.61
CA PRO A 36 -8.17 -33.05 21.54
C PRO A 36 -9.14 -33.32 20.38
N LEU A 37 -9.13 -34.59 19.97
CA LEU A 37 -9.98 -35.21 18.98
C LEU A 37 -11.28 -35.67 19.68
N ALA A 38 -12.44 -35.14 19.29
CA ALA A 38 -13.74 -35.70 19.64
C ALA A 38 -14.29 -36.46 18.43
N HIS A 39 -14.60 -37.75 18.66
CA HIS A 39 -15.13 -38.72 17.70
C HIS A 39 -16.67 -38.69 17.66
N PHE A 40 -17.22 -39.52 16.75
CA PHE A 40 -18.63 -39.91 16.49
C PHE A 40 -19.38 -39.05 15.48
N ALA A 41 -20.17 -39.56 14.54
CA ALA A 41 -20.39 -40.81 13.79
C ALA A 41 -21.50 -40.43 12.75
N PRO A 42 -21.68 -41.14 11.61
CA PRO A 42 -22.59 -40.68 10.56
C PRO A 42 -24.02 -41.15 10.83
N THR A 43 -24.99 -40.25 10.70
CA THR A 43 -26.40 -40.63 10.57
C THR A 43 -27.09 -39.69 9.59
N ASP A 44 -27.61 -40.28 8.53
CA ASP A 44 -28.41 -39.64 7.49
C ASP A 44 -29.68 -39.01 8.08
N ALA A 45 -29.98 -37.78 7.67
CA ALA A 45 -31.32 -37.21 7.73
C ALA A 45 -31.51 -36.19 6.59
N ASN A 46 -32.43 -36.54 5.68
CA ASN A 46 -33.00 -35.65 4.68
C ASN A 46 -33.55 -34.36 5.33
N GLY A 47 -33.41 -33.23 4.63
CA GLY A 47 -34.20 -32.03 4.90
C GLY A 47 -33.49 -30.73 4.51
N ASP A 48 -33.77 -30.23 3.31
CA ASP A 48 -34.14 -28.84 3.03
C ASP A 48 -33.36 -27.66 3.65
N ASP A 49 -32.05 -27.76 3.88
CA ASP A 49 -31.25 -26.63 4.40
C ASP A 49 -30.16 -26.10 3.44
N ASP A 50 -30.11 -26.55 2.19
CA ASP A 50 -29.10 -26.12 1.21
C ASP A 50 -29.47 -24.87 0.38
N ALA A 51 -30.56 -24.17 0.77
CA ALA A 51 -31.07 -23.01 0.02
C ALA A 51 -30.70 -21.62 0.61
N LEU A 52 -30.11 -21.53 1.81
CA LEU A 52 -30.04 -20.23 2.52
C LEU A 52 -28.65 -19.64 2.81
N LEU A 53 -27.54 -20.23 2.37
CA LEU A 53 -26.21 -19.62 2.54
C LEU A 53 -25.30 -19.68 1.32
N ARG A 54 -25.87 -19.79 0.10
CA ARG A 54 -25.13 -19.55 -1.13
C ARG A 54 -25.39 -18.15 -1.67
N SER A 55 -25.05 -17.13 -0.86
CA SER A 55 -24.67 -15.84 -1.42
C SER A 55 -23.28 -16.01 -2.06
N GLU A 56 -23.23 -16.78 -3.14
CA GLU A 56 -22.08 -16.78 -4.03
C GLU A 56 -22.02 -15.39 -4.65
N SER A 57 -21.13 -14.59 -4.06
CA SER A 57 -20.57 -13.35 -4.57
C SER A 57 -20.71 -13.23 -6.10
N ILE A 58 -21.75 -12.51 -6.53
CA ILE A 58 -21.88 -11.94 -7.88
C ILE A 58 -20.61 -11.11 -8.22
N PHE A 59 -19.88 -10.66 -7.20
CA PHE A 59 -18.63 -9.92 -7.28
C PHE A 59 -17.38 -10.78 -7.60
N GLY A 60 -17.52 -12.10 -7.74
CA GLY A 60 -16.41 -13.04 -7.90
C GLY A 60 -15.89 -13.15 -9.33
N ARG A 61 -16.71 -12.80 -10.34
CA ARG A 61 -16.39 -13.01 -11.76
C ARG A 61 -15.76 -11.84 -12.49
N PHE A 62 -15.60 -10.67 -11.86
CA PHE A 62 -15.03 -9.51 -12.55
C PHE A 62 -13.51 -9.55 -12.57
N ASN A 63 -12.94 -9.31 -13.76
CA ASN A 63 -11.49 -9.18 -13.98
C ASN A 63 -10.87 -8.20 -12.96
N PRO A 64 -9.68 -8.49 -12.41
CA PRO A 64 -9.04 -7.64 -11.41
C PRO A 64 -8.80 -6.21 -11.91
N THR A 65 -8.54 -6.05 -13.21
CA THR A 65 -8.43 -4.74 -13.87
C THR A 65 -9.75 -3.98 -13.86
N LEU A 66 -10.88 -4.64 -14.12
CA LEU A 66 -12.21 -4.01 -14.08
C LEU A 66 -12.55 -3.55 -12.66
N LYS A 67 -12.18 -4.30 -11.62
CA LYS A 67 -12.37 -3.88 -10.22
C LYS A 67 -11.58 -2.62 -9.89
N LYS A 68 -10.32 -2.51 -10.36
CA LYS A 68 -9.50 -1.30 -10.18
C LYS A 68 -10.13 -0.09 -10.88
N VAL A 69 -10.58 -0.26 -12.13
CA VAL A 69 -11.24 0.80 -12.91
C VAL A 69 -12.55 1.21 -12.23
N ALA A 70 -13.40 0.26 -11.85
CA ALA A 70 -14.67 0.53 -11.15
C ALA A 70 -14.44 1.29 -9.84
N LEU A 71 -13.42 0.92 -9.05
CA LEU A 71 -13.05 1.64 -7.84
C LEU A 71 -12.63 3.08 -8.15
N SER A 72 -11.77 3.29 -9.17
CA SER A 72 -11.34 4.63 -9.57
C SER A 72 -12.52 5.50 -10.03
N LEU A 73 -13.43 4.95 -10.82
CA LEU A 73 -14.65 5.64 -11.26
C LEU A 73 -15.56 5.97 -10.08
N THR A 74 -15.71 5.04 -9.12
CA THR A 74 -16.50 5.28 -7.91
C THR A 74 -15.99 6.49 -7.14
N VAL A 75 -14.67 6.65 -7.01
CA VAL A 75 -14.08 7.81 -6.32
C VAL A 75 -14.23 9.09 -7.11
N ILE A 76 -14.06 9.06 -8.43
CA ILE A 76 -14.27 10.24 -9.28
C ILE A 76 -15.74 10.71 -9.18
N VAL A 77 -16.70 9.78 -9.26
CA VAL A 77 -18.13 10.09 -9.11
C VAL A 77 -18.43 10.62 -7.71
N TYR A 78 -17.86 10.00 -6.68
CA TYR A 78 -18.03 10.44 -5.30
C TYR A 78 -17.49 11.86 -5.06
N MET A 79 -16.31 12.16 -5.59
CA MET A 79 -15.71 13.49 -5.53
C MET A 79 -16.53 14.52 -6.32
N GLY A 80 -17.05 14.14 -7.49
CA GLY A 80 -17.96 14.97 -8.28
C GLY A 80 -19.25 15.28 -7.53
N LEU A 81 -19.88 14.27 -6.92
CA LEU A 81 -21.09 14.43 -6.11
C LEU A 81 -20.84 15.32 -4.89
N GLY A 82 -19.72 15.12 -4.19
CA GLY A 82 -19.29 15.99 -3.09
C GLY A 82 -19.11 17.43 -3.56
N THR A 83 -18.43 17.65 -4.68
CA THR A 83 -18.20 18.98 -5.25
C THR A 83 -19.52 19.66 -5.61
N ILE A 84 -20.47 18.94 -6.23
CA ILE A 84 -21.81 19.46 -6.55
C ILE A 84 -22.57 19.80 -5.25
N CYS A 85 -22.52 18.92 -4.25
CA CYS A 85 -23.16 19.14 -2.96
C CYS A 85 -22.60 20.41 -2.28
N PHE A 86 -21.28 20.52 -2.11
CA PHE A 86 -20.68 21.71 -1.49
C PHE A 86 -20.81 22.98 -2.35
N TYR A 87 -20.93 22.84 -3.67
CA TYR A 87 -21.23 23.95 -4.57
C TYR A 87 -22.63 24.52 -4.35
N THR A 88 -23.66 23.70 -4.10
CA THR A 88 -25.03 24.20 -3.87
C THR A 88 -25.17 24.92 -2.53
N ILE A 89 -24.44 24.49 -1.51
CA ILE A 89 -24.40 25.10 -0.16
C ILE A 89 -23.28 26.16 -0.01
N ARG A 90 -22.63 26.58 -1.10
CA ARG A 90 -21.49 27.51 -1.10
C ARG A 90 -21.75 28.86 -0.40
N ASN A 91 -23.00 29.29 -0.32
CA ASN A 91 -23.37 30.58 0.28
C ASN A 91 -23.10 30.60 1.78
N GLN A 92 -23.10 29.43 2.42
CA GLN A 92 -22.91 29.25 3.85
C GLN A 92 -21.47 28.86 4.22
N ILE A 93 -20.61 28.59 3.24
CA ILE A 93 -19.18 28.32 3.47
C ILE A 93 -18.48 29.61 3.86
N LYS A 94 -17.76 29.60 4.99
CA LYS A 94 -16.88 30.69 5.43
C LYS A 94 -15.49 30.55 4.81
N GLY A 95 -14.80 31.67 4.62
CA GLY A 95 -13.42 31.72 4.14
C GLY A 95 -13.20 32.59 2.90
N LYS A 96 -11.95 32.75 2.50
CA LYS A 96 -11.57 33.49 1.28
C LYS A 96 -12.02 32.68 0.06
N LYS A 97 -12.94 33.20 -0.74
CA LYS A 97 -13.49 32.49 -1.92
C LYS A 97 -12.74 32.92 -3.18
N THR A 98 -12.50 31.98 -4.10
CA THR A 98 -11.85 32.27 -5.38
C THR A 98 -12.75 31.97 -6.56
N ASN A 99 -13.08 30.70 -6.78
CA ASN A 99 -14.02 30.23 -7.77
C ASN A 99 -14.86 29.13 -7.12
N ALA A 100 -16.17 29.23 -7.25
CA ALA A 100 -17.15 28.35 -6.61
C ALA A 100 -16.84 26.85 -6.69
N ILE A 101 -16.60 26.36 -7.91
CA ILE A 101 -16.39 24.95 -8.21
C ILE A 101 -15.02 24.51 -7.69
N LEU A 102 -14.00 25.35 -7.89
CA LEU A 102 -12.64 25.08 -7.43
C LEU A 102 -12.57 25.03 -5.91
N ASP A 103 -13.26 25.94 -5.22
CA ASP A 103 -13.30 26.02 -3.76
C ASP A 103 -13.99 24.77 -3.18
N ALA A 104 -15.09 24.32 -3.81
CA ALA A 104 -15.79 23.10 -3.41
C ALA A 104 -14.94 21.84 -3.67
N LEU A 105 -14.27 21.76 -4.83
CA LEU A 105 -13.37 20.66 -5.16
C LEU A 105 -12.17 20.61 -4.21
N TYR A 106 -11.54 21.76 -3.97
CA TYR A 106 -10.44 21.91 -3.02
C TYR A 106 -10.88 21.48 -1.62
N PHE A 107 -12.04 21.94 -1.15
CA PHE A 107 -12.59 21.50 0.13
C PHE A 107 -12.79 19.99 0.20
N CYS A 108 -13.38 19.37 -0.82
CA CYS A 108 -13.54 17.91 -0.89
C CYS A 108 -12.19 17.19 -0.80
N VAL A 109 -11.20 17.61 -1.58
CA VAL A 109 -9.89 16.95 -1.62
C VAL A 109 -9.16 17.11 -0.29
N VAL A 110 -9.06 18.33 0.25
CA VAL A 110 -8.40 18.62 1.54
C VAL A 110 -9.06 17.88 2.69
N THR A 111 -10.38 17.74 2.65
CA THR A 111 -11.16 17.00 3.67
C THR A 111 -10.93 15.49 3.55
N MET A 112 -11.03 14.92 2.35
CA MET A 112 -10.85 13.47 2.13
C MET A 112 -9.42 13.03 2.41
N THR A 113 -8.44 13.85 2.02
CA THR A 113 -7.00 13.60 2.28
C THR A 113 -6.59 13.89 3.72
N THR A 114 -7.53 14.26 4.60
CA THR A 114 -7.29 14.55 6.02
C THR A 114 -6.33 15.70 6.31
N VAL A 115 -6.00 16.51 5.30
CA VAL A 115 -5.17 17.71 5.50
C VAL A 115 -5.94 18.74 6.32
N GLY A 116 -7.18 19.06 5.93
CA GLY A 116 -8.11 19.79 6.79
C GLY A 116 -7.70 21.20 7.24
N TYR A 117 -7.20 22.07 6.35
CA TYR A 117 -6.77 23.44 6.69
C TYR A 117 -7.78 24.29 7.47
N GLY A 118 -9.09 24.04 7.32
CA GLY A 118 -10.12 24.85 7.97
C GLY A 118 -10.26 26.28 7.40
N ASP A 119 -9.55 26.61 6.33
CA ASP A 119 -9.64 27.87 5.60
C ASP A 119 -10.97 28.03 4.86
N LEU A 120 -11.57 26.91 4.46
CA LEU A 120 -12.94 26.78 4.01
C LEU A 120 -13.66 25.74 4.87
N GLY A 121 -14.84 26.09 5.38
CA GLY A 121 -15.59 25.19 6.24
C GLY A 121 -17.10 25.45 6.29
N PRO A 122 -17.88 24.42 6.64
CA PRO A 122 -19.33 24.52 6.78
C PRO A 122 -19.70 25.37 8.01
N ASN A 123 -20.66 26.30 7.84
CA ASN A 123 -21.10 27.16 8.93
C ASN A 123 -22.41 26.68 9.57
N SER A 124 -23.31 26.09 8.78
CA SER A 124 -24.63 25.65 9.25
C SER A 124 -24.60 24.24 9.87
N ASN A 125 -25.56 23.95 10.76
CA ASN A 125 -25.68 22.63 11.40
C ASN A 125 -25.90 21.50 10.38
N LEU A 126 -26.70 21.77 9.34
CA LEU A 126 -26.96 20.82 8.27
C LEU A 126 -25.69 20.51 7.46
N GLU A 127 -24.92 21.53 7.10
CA GLU A 127 -23.67 21.35 6.36
C GLU A 127 -22.62 20.60 7.17
N LYS A 128 -22.52 20.86 8.48
CA LYS A 128 -21.63 20.10 9.36
C LYS A 128 -22.01 18.63 9.37
N LEU A 129 -23.31 18.30 9.45
CA LEU A 129 -23.77 16.90 9.41
C LEU A 129 -23.48 16.23 8.06
N LEU A 130 -23.70 16.94 6.95
CA LEU A 130 -23.36 16.47 5.61
C LEU A 130 -21.86 16.26 5.45
N ALA A 131 -21.05 17.19 5.95
CA ALA A 131 -19.59 17.09 5.95
C ALA A 131 -19.13 15.87 6.75
N CYS A 132 -19.69 15.62 7.93
CA CYS A 132 -19.39 14.41 8.72
C CYS A 132 -19.67 13.12 7.91
N ALA A 133 -20.87 13.02 7.30
CA ALA A 133 -21.23 11.85 6.49
C ALA A 133 -20.31 11.67 5.27
N PHE A 134 -19.89 12.79 4.66
CA PHE A 134 -18.95 12.82 3.56
C PHE A 134 -17.54 12.38 3.97
N VAL A 135 -17.02 12.89 5.09
CA VAL A 135 -15.64 12.59 5.55
C VAL A 135 -15.45 11.09 5.77
N PHE A 136 -16.38 10.42 6.48
CA PHE A 136 -16.21 9.00 6.80
C PHE A 136 -16.14 8.11 5.56
N LYS A 137 -17.06 8.30 4.60
CA LYS A 137 -17.04 7.52 3.36
C LYS A 137 -15.89 7.93 2.44
N GLY A 138 -15.63 9.23 2.35
CA GLY A 138 -14.58 9.78 1.48
C GLY A 138 -13.18 9.37 1.91
N MET A 139 -12.88 9.38 3.20
CA MET A 139 -11.60 8.94 3.76
C MET A 139 -11.34 7.45 3.47
N ALA A 140 -12.34 6.59 3.65
CA ALA A 140 -12.22 5.17 3.36
C ALA A 140 -11.94 4.92 1.87
N LEU A 141 -12.67 5.62 0.99
CA LEU A 141 -12.52 5.52 -0.45
C LEU A 141 -11.15 6.01 -0.94
N ILE A 142 -10.71 7.20 -0.48
CA ILE A 142 -9.42 7.74 -0.89
C ILE A 142 -8.28 6.89 -0.33
N GLY A 143 -8.36 6.44 0.92
CA GLY A 143 -7.35 5.57 1.53
C GLY A 143 -7.15 4.27 0.73
N LEU A 144 -8.24 3.66 0.24
CA LEU A 144 -8.14 2.46 -0.58
C LEU A 144 -7.46 2.74 -1.94
N ILE A 145 -7.77 3.87 -2.58
CA ILE A 145 -7.10 4.26 -3.83
C ILE A 145 -5.63 4.61 -3.59
N LEU A 146 -5.33 5.36 -2.53
CA LEU A 146 -3.97 5.75 -2.16
C LEU A 146 -3.11 4.50 -1.91
N ALA A 147 -3.64 3.48 -1.22
CA ALA A 147 -2.96 2.21 -1.03
C ALA A 147 -2.64 1.52 -2.36
N LYS A 148 -3.62 1.42 -3.27
CA LYS A 148 -3.40 0.82 -4.60
C LYS A 148 -2.44 1.62 -5.48
N ALA A 149 -2.50 2.95 -5.38
CA ALA A 149 -1.59 3.83 -6.09
C ALA A 149 -0.17 3.72 -5.53
N ALA A 150 -0.03 3.59 -4.20
CA ALA A 150 1.25 3.35 -3.55
C ALA A 150 1.88 2.05 -4.07
N ASP A 151 1.13 0.93 -4.05
CA ASP A 151 1.56 -0.36 -4.59
C ASP A 151 2.04 -0.24 -6.05
N TYR A 152 1.24 0.42 -6.90
CA TYR A 152 1.62 0.65 -8.30
C TYR A 152 2.92 1.46 -8.44
N LEU A 153 3.09 2.51 -7.63
CA LEU A 153 4.33 3.27 -7.60
C LEU A 153 5.51 2.44 -7.09
N VAL A 154 5.30 1.50 -6.16
CA VAL A 154 6.35 0.59 -5.68
C VAL A 154 6.83 -0.25 -6.84
N GLU A 155 5.92 -0.92 -7.55
CA GLU A 155 6.24 -1.77 -8.69
C GLU A 155 7.01 -1.00 -9.77
N LYS A 156 6.61 0.26 -10.03
CA LYS A 156 7.29 1.13 -10.99
C LYS A 156 8.69 1.52 -10.52
N GLN A 157 8.86 1.91 -9.26
CA GLN A 157 10.16 2.27 -8.69
C GLN A 157 11.10 1.05 -8.69
N GLU A 158 10.62 -0.13 -8.33
CA GLU A 158 11.40 -1.37 -8.39
C GLU A 158 11.87 -1.69 -9.81
N LYS A 159 10.98 -1.54 -10.81
CA LYS A 159 11.34 -1.78 -12.21
C LYS A 159 12.36 -0.77 -12.74
N LEU A 160 12.27 0.50 -12.34
CA LEU A 160 13.24 1.53 -12.72
C LEU A 160 14.60 1.31 -12.06
N LEU A 161 14.61 0.99 -10.76
CA LEU A 161 15.83 0.64 -10.03
C LEU A 161 16.52 -0.56 -10.66
N PHE A 162 15.76 -1.63 -10.95
CA PHE A 162 16.27 -2.83 -11.60
C PHE A 162 16.87 -2.52 -12.98
N ARG A 163 16.21 -1.67 -13.78
CA ARG A 163 16.73 -1.23 -15.09
C ARG A 163 18.00 -0.39 -14.96
N ALA A 164 18.07 0.53 -14.01
CA ALA A 164 19.25 1.35 -13.78
C ALA A 164 20.46 0.49 -13.37
N LEU A 165 20.23 -0.47 -12.48
CA LEU A 165 21.25 -1.45 -12.09
C LEU A 165 21.70 -2.32 -13.27
N HIS A 166 20.76 -2.77 -14.11
CA HIS A 166 21.10 -3.57 -15.30
C HIS A 166 21.81 -2.74 -16.40
N MET A 167 21.66 -1.41 -16.43
CA MET A 167 22.38 -0.55 -17.36
C MET A 167 23.82 -0.27 -16.91
N TYR A 168 24.07 -0.25 -15.60
CA TYR A 168 25.41 -0.19 -14.99
C TYR A 168 26.22 -1.50 -15.17
N LYS A 169 25.53 -2.58 -15.58
CA LYS A 169 25.94 -3.98 -15.61
C LYS A 169 26.85 -4.37 -16.80
N LYS A 170 27.82 -3.55 -17.20
CA LYS A 170 28.76 -3.98 -18.25
C LYS A 170 29.91 -4.88 -17.74
N ASP A 171 30.25 -4.92 -16.44
CA ASP A 171 31.48 -5.61 -15.99
C ASP A 171 31.51 -6.37 -14.62
N GLY A 172 30.42 -6.54 -13.85
CA GLY A 172 30.53 -7.21 -12.51
C GLY A 172 29.25 -7.87 -12.00
N GLU A 173 29.05 -9.16 -12.27
CA GLU A 173 27.69 -9.68 -12.48
C GLU A 173 26.99 -10.44 -11.33
N ILE A 174 27.57 -10.67 -10.15
CA ILE A 174 26.88 -11.46 -9.09
C ILE A 174 26.92 -10.81 -7.70
N GLU A 175 27.97 -10.06 -7.40
CA GLU A 175 28.17 -9.49 -6.06
C GLU A 175 27.24 -8.30 -5.79
N VAL A 176 27.10 -7.39 -6.76
CA VAL A 176 26.19 -6.23 -6.66
C VAL A 176 24.72 -6.65 -6.58
N LEU A 177 24.33 -7.73 -7.26
CA LEU A 177 22.93 -8.20 -7.25
C LEU A 177 22.56 -8.80 -5.89
N LYS A 178 23.49 -9.55 -5.27
CA LYS A 178 23.35 -10.01 -3.88
C LYS A 178 23.35 -8.85 -2.89
N GLU A 179 24.18 -7.84 -3.11
CA GLU A 179 24.23 -6.65 -2.25
C GLU A 179 22.94 -5.82 -2.35
N VAL A 180 22.37 -5.67 -3.55
CA VAL A 180 21.08 -5.00 -3.76
C VAL A 180 19.94 -5.81 -3.16
N GLU A 181 19.92 -7.13 -3.31
CA GLU A 181 18.90 -7.98 -2.68
C GLU A 181 18.97 -7.86 -1.14
N HIS A 182 20.19 -7.86 -0.59
CA HIS A 182 20.43 -7.70 0.84
C HIS A 182 20.05 -6.30 1.35
N ASN A 183 20.31 -5.26 0.57
CA ASN A 183 20.04 -3.87 0.93
C ASN A 183 18.78 -3.30 0.23
N ARG A 184 17.88 -4.16 -0.26
CA ARG A 184 16.71 -3.74 -1.07
C ARG A 184 15.86 -2.70 -0.36
N VAL A 185 15.63 -2.90 0.93
CA VAL A 185 14.85 -1.98 1.78
C VAL A 185 15.55 -0.62 1.87
N LYS A 186 16.88 -0.59 2.08
CA LYS A 186 17.66 0.66 2.11
C LYS A 186 17.57 1.43 0.80
N TYR A 187 17.68 0.75 -0.35
CA TYR A 187 17.53 1.41 -1.66
C TYR A 187 16.11 1.94 -1.91
N LYS A 188 15.08 1.21 -1.51
CA LYS A 188 13.67 1.70 -1.55
C LYS A 188 13.48 2.93 -0.67
N PHE A 189 14.05 2.90 0.53
CA PHE A 189 14.04 4.04 1.46
C PHE A 189 14.74 5.25 0.86
N TYR A 190 15.97 5.11 0.33
CA TYR A 190 16.71 6.22 -0.28
C TYR A 190 16.00 6.79 -1.51
N THR A 191 15.53 5.94 -2.42
CA THR A 191 14.80 6.40 -3.62
C THR A 191 13.51 7.13 -3.27
N THR A 192 12.79 6.68 -2.24
CA THR A 192 11.56 7.36 -1.76
C THR A 192 11.88 8.66 -1.02
N SER A 193 12.96 8.70 -0.24
CA SER A 193 13.42 9.91 0.44
C SER A 193 13.83 10.99 -0.57
N ILE A 194 14.57 10.63 -1.62
CA ILE A 194 14.95 11.54 -2.70
C ILE A 194 13.69 12.06 -3.41
N LEU A 195 12.74 11.18 -3.74
CA LEU A 195 11.47 11.58 -4.35
C LEU A 195 10.70 12.57 -3.46
N LEU A 196 10.66 12.32 -2.14
CA LEU A 196 10.01 13.20 -1.17
C LEU A 196 10.68 14.59 -1.12
N VAL A 197 12.01 14.64 -1.10
CA VAL A 197 12.76 15.91 -1.14
C VAL A 197 12.48 16.68 -2.42
N VAL A 198 12.51 16.01 -3.59
CA VAL A 198 12.18 16.64 -4.87
C VAL A 198 10.74 17.17 -4.87
N PHE A 199 9.80 16.40 -4.30
CA PHE A 199 8.42 16.82 -4.14
C PHE A 199 8.35 18.09 -3.29
N VAL A 200 8.91 18.10 -2.08
CA VAL A 200 8.94 19.28 -1.19
C VAL A 200 9.53 20.50 -1.91
N VAL A 201 10.70 20.38 -2.53
CA VAL A 201 11.37 21.49 -3.24
C VAL A 201 10.49 22.04 -4.37
N THR A 202 9.88 21.16 -5.16
CA THR A 202 9.00 21.55 -6.27
C THR A 202 7.77 22.30 -5.76
N GLY A 203 7.16 21.80 -4.68
CA GLY A 203 6.04 22.46 -4.01
C GLY A 203 6.44 23.83 -3.50
N THR A 204 7.56 23.93 -2.79
CA THR A 204 8.03 25.19 -2.20
C THR A 204 8.30 26.22 -3.28
N PHE A 205 8.99 25.84 -4.36
CA PHE A 205 9.24 26.74 -5.48
C PHE A 205 7.94 27.24 -6.12
N PHE A 206 6.96 26.36 -6.33
CA PHE A 206 5.68 26.73 -6.94
C PHE A 206 4.89 27.69 -6.06
N LEU A 207 4.69 27.36 -4.77
CA LEU A 207 3.92 28.21 -3.86
C LEU A 207 4.60 29.57 -3.65
N TYR A 208 5.93 29.62 -3.57
CA TYR A 208 6.67 30.89 -3.41
C TYR A 208 6.36 31.86 -4.56
N LYS A 209 6.28 31.34 -5.79
CA LYS A 209 5.93 32.14 -6.98
C LYS A 209 4.45 32.53 -7.04
N VAL A 210 3.56 31.63 -6.63
CA VAL A 210 2.11 31.77 -6.84
C VAL A 210 1.42 32.50 -5.69
N GLU A 211 1.73 32.16 -4.44
CA GLU A 211 1.12 32.75 -3.25
C GLU A 211 1.89 33.98 -2.74
N LYS A 212 3.12 34.22 -3.25
CA LYS A 212 4.00 35.34 -2.84
C LYS A 212 4.26 35.41 -1.33
N LEU A 213 4.31 34.25 -0.68
CA LEU A 213 4.65 34.09 0.73
C LEU A 213 6.17 34.08 0.92
N ASP A 214 6.64 34.26 2.15
CA ASP A 214 8.06 34.10 2.47
C ASP A 214 8.51 32.64 2.25
N LEU A 215 9.82 32.42 2.08
CA LEU A 215 10.38 31.08 1.83
C LEU A 215 10.08 30.12 2.99
N VAL A 216 10.14 30.59 4.24
CA VAL A 216 9.92 29.74 5.42
C VAL A 216 8.45 29.33 5.51
N ASP A 217 7.54 30.30 5.39
CA ASP A 217 6.08 30.09 5.40
C ASP A 217 5.66 29.12 4.29
N THR A 218 6.27 29.28 3.12
CA THR A 218 6.01 28.41 1.97
C THR A 218 6.47 26.98 2.22
N PHE A 219 7.70 26.80 2.71
CA PHE A 219 8.24 25.49 3.05
C PHE A 219 7.39 24.82 4.15
N TYR A 220 7.06 25.57 5.19
CA TYR A 220 6.19 25.12 6.27
C TYR A 220 4.82 24.67 5.76
N CYS A 221 4.18 25.46 4.89
CA CYS A 221 2.89 25.11 4.28
C CYS A 221 2.99 23.81 3.47
N VAL A 222 4.06 23.63 2.68
CA VAL A 222 4.26 22.39 1.91
C VAL A 222 4.43 21.19 2.84
N CYS A 223 5.28 21.31 3.86
CA CYS A 223 5.50 20.24 4.85
C CYS A 223 4.21 19.89 5.61
N SER A 224 3.43 20.88 6.05
CA SER A 224 2.16 20.65 6.75
C SER A 224 1.09 20.05 5.82
N THR A 225 1.14 20.37 4.52
CA THR A 225 0.26 19.78 3.49
C THR A 225 0.51 18.28 3.35
N ILE A 226 1.75 17.90 3.03
CA ILE A 226 2.08 16.54 2.59
C ILE A 226 2.03 15.54 3.75
N THR A 227 2.31 16.01 4.96
CA THR A 227 2.18 15.24 6.20
C THR A 227 0.76 15.20 6.75
N THR A 228 -0.20 15.83 6.04
CA THR A 228 -1.61 15.95 6.44
C THR A 228 -1.81 16.56 7.82
N LEU A 229 -0.89 17.42 8.28
CA LEU A 229 -1.05 18.19 9.52
C LEU A 229 -2.03 19.35 9.34
N GLY A 230 -1.87 20.10 8.24
CA GLY A 230 -2.77 21.18 7.82
C GLY A 230 -3.21 22.15 8.92
N TYR A 231 -2.25 22.78 9.61
CA TYR A 231 -2.52 23.72 10.72
C TYR A 231 -3.49 24.86 10.40
N GLY A 232 -3.58 25.29 9.13
CA GLY A 232 -4.60 26.22 8.67
C GLY A 232 -4.28 27.70 8.83
N ASP A 233 -3.17 28.01 9.49
CA ASP A 233 -2.58 29.35 9.61
C ASP A 233 -2.10 29.89 8.25
N ILE A 234 -1.52 29.02 7.42
CA ILE A 234 -1.11 29.30 6.05
C ILE A 234 -1.78 28.28 5.13
N SER A 235 -2.48 28.77 4.09
CA SER A 235 -3.19 27.93 3.13
C SER A 235 -3.24 28.52 1.73
N PHE A 236 -3.69 27.71 0.77
CA PHE A 236 -3.84 28.07 -0.64
C PHE A 236 -4.97 29.07 -0.86
N SER A 237 -4.61 30.36 -0.91
CA SER A 237 -5.57 31.46 -1.05
C SER A 237 -5.76 31.90 -2.50
N SER A 238 -4.76 31.71 -3.36
CA SER A 238 -4.85 32.10 -4.76
C SER A 238 -5.59 31.06 -5.61
N LYS A 239 -6.12 31.49 -6.77
CA LYS A 239 -6.72 30.58 -7.76
C LYS A 239 -5.72 29.51 -8.22
N GLY A 240 -4.48 29.90 -8.52
CA GLY A 240 -3.43 28.99 -8.96
C GLY A 240 -3.02 27.99 -7.87
N GLY A 241 -2.88 28.47 -6.63
CA GLY A 241 -2.55 27.64 -5.48
C GLY A 241 -3.62 26.59 -5.21
N ARG A 242 -4.91 26.93 -5.33
CA ARG A 242 -6.00 25.95 -5.15
C ARG A 242 -6.00 24.87 -6.21
N VAL A 243 -5.78 25.23 -7.48
CA VAL A 243 -5.65 24.24 -8.56
C VAL A 243 -4.48 23.31 -8.27
N PHE A 244 -3.33 23.88 -7.89
CA PHE A 244 -2.16 23.10 -7.53
C PHE A 244 -2.44 22.17 -6.34
N ALA A 245 -3.01 22.69 -5.27
CA ALA A 245 -3.33 21.93 -4.06
C ALA A 245 -4.18 20.69 -4.33
N VAL A 246 -5.19 20.79 -5.21
CA VAL A 246 -6.06 19.65 -5.58
C VAL A 246 -5.26 18.45 -6.08
N PHE A 247 -4.29 18.67 -6.98
CA PHE A 247 -3.47 17.57 -7.53
C PHE A 247 -2.29 17.21 -6.62
N TRP A 248 -1.72 18.23 -5.99
CA TRP A 248 -0.52 18.12 -5.18
C TRP A 248 -0.76 17.35 -3.88
N THR A 249 -1.85 17.63 -3.16
CA THR A 249 -2.22 16.93 -1.92
C THR A 249 -2.42 15.43 -2.15
N LEU A 250 -3.11 15.05 -3.23
CA LEU A 250 -3.32 13.65 -3.59
C LEU A 250 -1.99 12.93 -3.88
N THR A 251 -1.09 13.57 -4.61
CA THR A 251 0.21 12.94 -4.93
C THR A 251 1.14 12.92 -3.71
N GLY A 252 1.11 13.98 -2.91
CA GLY A 252 1.94 14.15 -1.71
C GLY A 252 1.58 13.14 -0.62
N THR A 253 0.30 12.89 -0.40
CA THR A 253 -0.17 11.87 0.56
C THR A 253 0.32 10.47 0.19
N ILE A 254 0.34 10.12 -1.10
CA ILE A 254 0.93 8.84 -1.54
C ILE A 254 2.43 8.81 -1.26
N CYS A 255 3.15 9.89 -1.59
CA CYS A 255 4.60 9.96 -1.40
C CYS A 255 4.99 9.79 0.07
N VAL A 256 4.30 10.51 0.96
CA VAL A 256 4.53 10.44 2.41
C VAL A 256 4.09 9.11 3.01
N ALA A 257 2.94 8.57 2.61
CA ALA A 257 2.49 7.25 3.09
C ALA A 257 3.53 6.15 2.76
N LYS A 258 4.11 6.20 1.56
CA LYS A 258 5.19 5.27 1.17
C LYS A 258 6.47 5.48 1.95
N PHE A 259 6.85 6.73 2.20
CA PHE A 259 8.01 7.03 3.03
C PHE A 259 7.84 6.41 4.42
N PHE A 260 6.69 6.59 5.07
CA PHE A 260 6.41 5.98 6.36
C PHE A 260 6.37 4.45 6.32
N LEU A 261 5.83 3.86 5.25
CA LEU A 261 5.83 2.41 5.06
C LEU A 261 7.27 1.85 5.06
N TYR A 262 8.19 2.49 4.34
CA TYR A 262 9.59 2.05 4.29
C TYR A 262 10.42 2.43 5.53
N VAL A 263 9.99 3.42 6.31
CA VAL A 263 10.58 3.69 7.63
C VAL A 263 10.19 2.61 8.64
N ALA A 264 8.99 2.03 8.48
CA ALA A 264 8.47 0.99 9.36
C ALA A 264 8.91 -0.44 9.00
N GLU A 265 9.38 -0.66 7.77
CA GLU A 265 9.89 -1.95 7.24
C GLU A 265 11.35 -2.20 7.65
#